data_AF-A0A969C0B2-F1
#
_entry.id   AF-A0A969C0B2-F1
#
_cell.length_a   1.000
_cell.length_b   1.000
_cell.length_c   1.000
_cell.angle_alpha   90.00
_cell.angle_beta   90.00
_cell.angle_gamma   90.00
#
_symmetry.space_group_name_H-M   'P 1'
#
loop_
_entity.id
_entity.type
_entity.pdbx_description
1 polymer ?
#
loop_
_entity_poly.entity_id
_entity_poly.type
_entity_poly.pdbx_seq_one_letter_code
_entity_poly.pdbx_strand_id
1 'polypeptide(L)' 'MPTTEQLKTLYEIGFWLTYRMMQPIVLMCVDARTRNLFILAGDNETIEIEILPNGRIQDEPD' A
#
# COMPACT_ATOMS: atom_id res chain seq x y z
N MET A 1 -7.89 -7.08 9.59
CA MET A 1 -7.93 -7.89 8.35
C MET A 1 -8.27 -7.00 7.18
N PRO A 2 -7.51 -7.05 6.08
CA PRO A 2 -7.82 -6.28 4.88
C PRO A 2 -9.08 -6.80 4.19
N THR A 3 -9.75 -5.94 3.42
CA THR A 3 -10.85 -6.34 2.54
C THR A 3 -10.33 -7.04 1.29
N THR A 4 -11.21 -7.73 0.57
CA THR A 4 -10.86 -8.34 -0.73
C THR A 4 -10.38 -7.28 -1.74
N GLU A 5 -10.99 -6.09 -1.76
CA GLU A 5 -10.58 -5.02 -2.66
C GLU A 5 -9.19 -4.49 -2.29
N GLN A 6 -8.90 -4.32 -0.99
CA GLN A 6 -7.55 -3.96 -0.53
C GLN A 6 -6.50 -5.01 -0.92
N LEU A 7 -6.82 -6.30 -0.83
CA LEU A 7 -5.90 -7.38 -1.20
C LEU A 7 -5.59 -7.41 -2.71
N LYS A 8 -6.56 -7.11 -3.57
CA LYS A 8 -6.34 -7.00 -5.01
C LYS A 8 -5.40 -5.85 -5.33
N THR A 9 -5.69 -4.65 -4.81
CA THR A 9 -4.85 -3.46 -5.01
C THR A 9 -3.45 -3.68 -4.42
N LEU A 10 -3.35 -4.31 -3.24
CA LEU A 10 -2.07 -4.65 -2.62
C LEU A 10 -1.20 -5.52 -3.53
N TYR A 11 -1.79 -6.53 -4.19
CA TYR A 11 -1.05 -7.38 -5.12
C TYR A 11 -0.54 -6.60 -6.33
N GLU A 12 -1.38 -5.74 -6.92
CA GLU A 12 -1.01 -4.92 -8.06
C GLU A 12 0.14 -3.96 -7.72
N ILE A 13 0.03 -3.26 -6.59
CA ILE A 13 1.06 -2.34 -6.12
C ILE A 13 2.34 -3.08 -5.73
N GLY A 14 2.22 -4.20 -5.00
CA GLY A 14 3.36 -5.02 -4.60
C GLY A 14 4.13 -5.57 -5.81
N PHE A 15 3.42 -6.03 -6.84
CA PHE A 15 4.02 -6.44 -8.10
C PHE A 15 4.75 -5.27 -8.78
N TRP A 16 4.13 -4.10 -8.84
CA TRP A 16 4.76 -2.92 -9.44
C TRP A 16 6.03 -2.50 -8.69
N LEU A 17 5.97 -2.39 -7.35
CA LEU A 17 7.12 -2.02 -6.52
C LEU A 17 8.26 -3.02 -6.65
N THR A 18 7.97 -4.32 -6.50
CA THR A 18 9.01 -5.35 -6.41
C THR A 18 9.54 -5.78 -7.78
N TYR A 19 8.67 -5.98 -8.77
CA TYR A 19 9.06 -6.54 -10.06
C TYR A 19 9.40 -5.46 -11.09
N ARG A 20 8.70 -4.32 -11.09
CA ARG A 20 8.92 -3.26 -12.10
C ARG A 20 9.91 -2.22 -11.62
N MET A 21 9.87 -1.84 -10.34
CA MET A 21 10.75 -0.80 -9.80
C MET A 21 11.89 -1.31 -8.92
N MET A 22 11.90 -2.60 -8.56
CA MET A 22 12.89 -3.21 -7.69
C MET A 22 13.05 -2.48 -6.34
N GLN A 23 11.95 -1.94 -5.80
CA GLN A 23 11.94 -1.25 -4.50
C GLN A 23 11.68 -2.25 -3.37
N PRO A 24 12.42 -2.17 -2.25
CA PRO A 24 12.15 -2.98 -1.07
C PRO A 24 10.82 -2.58 -0.42
N ILE A 25 10.10 -3.55 0.13
CA ILE A 25 8.91 -3.31 0.97
C ILE A 25 9.34 -3.45 2.42
N VAL A 26 9.15 -2.39 3.21
CA VAL A 26 9.55 -2.31 4.62
C VAL A 26 8.38 -2.68 5.55
N LEU A 27 7.17 -2.20 5.23
CA LEU A 27 5.97 -2.42 6.04
C LEU A 27 4.74 -2.64 5.15
N MET A 28 3.90 -3.58 5.56
CA MET A 28 2.51 -3.69 5.09
C MET A 28 1.60 -3.98 6.29
N CYS A 29 0.68 -3.08 6.60
CA CYS A 29 -0.23 -3.26 7.72
C CYS A 29 -1.61 -2.66 7.47
N VAL A 30 -2.62 -3.15 8.19
CA VAL A 30 -3.95 -2.53 8.22
C VAL A 30 -4.06 -1.75 9.52
N ASP A 31 -4.29 -0.45 9.43
CA ASP A 31 -4.51 0.39 10.60
C ASP A 31 -5.83 0.02 11.28
N ALA A 32 -5.81 -0.15 12.61
CA ALA A 32 -6.96 -0.61 13.35
C ALA A 32 -8.05 0.46 13.53
N ARG A 33 -7.70 1.75 13.45
CA ARG A 33 -8.62 2.89 13.64
C ARG A 33 -9.31 3.26 12.33
N THR A 34 -8.57 3.40 11.24
CA THR A 34 -9.09 3.84 9.93
C THR A 34 -9.48 2.68 9.02
N ARG A 35 -8.92 1.48 9.26
CA ARG A 35 -9.04 0.29 8.39
C ARG A 35 -8.35 0.43 7.03
N ASN A 36 -7.56 1.48 6.84
CA ASN A 36 -6.74 1.67 5.64
C ASN A 36 -5.54 0.72 5.69
N LEU A 37 -5.07 0.29 4.52
CA LEU A 37 -3.89 -0.56 4.37
C LEU A 37 -2.73 0.31 3.94
N PHE A 38 -1.66 0.32 4.73
CA PHE A 38 -0.45 1.07 4.45
C PHE A 38 0.63 0.18 3.88
N ILE A 39 1.37 0.71 2.91
CA ILE A 39 2.60 0.13 2.37
C ILE A 39 3.69 1.20 2.50
N LEU A 40 4.78 0.85 3.18
CA LEU A 40 6.03 1.62 3.16
C LEU A 40 7.06 0.88 2.34
N ALA A 41 7.62 1.55 1.35
CA ALA A 41 8.56 0.98 0.41
C ALA A 41 9.64 1.98 -0.02
N GLY A 42 10.62 1.45 -0.76
CA GLY A 42 11.74 2.20 -1.28
C GLY A 42 12.87 2.40 -0.27
N ASP A 43 14.01 2.82 -0.79
CA ASP A 43 15.17 3.16 0.05
C ASP A 43 14.81 4.36 0.93
N ASN A 44 15.11 4.24 2.22
CA ASN A 44 14.75 5.21 3.27
C ASN A 44 13.24 5.53 3.37
N GLU A 45 12.35 4.57 3.04
CA GLU A 45 10.89 4.70 3.24
C GLU A 45 10.27 5.88 2.48
N THR A 46 10.85 6.23 1.33
CA THR A 46 10.43 7.38 0.50
C THR A 46 9.10 7.18 -0.23
N ILE A 47 8.55 5.97 -0.23
CA ILE A 47 7.28 5.64 -0.87
C ILE A 47 6.29 5.20 0.22
N GLU A 48 5.28 6.04 0.45
CA GLU A 48 4.15 5.74 1.31
C GLU A 48 2.88 5.63 0.46
N ILE A 49 2.15 4.54 0.64
CA ILE A 49 0.90 4.28 -0.08
C ILE A 49 -0.16 3.86 0.91
N GLU A 50 -1.32 4.50 0.83
CA GLU A 50 -2.48 4.20 1.64
C GLU A 50 -3.63 3.69 0.75
N ILE A 51 -4.14 2.49 1.05
CA ILE A 51 -5.25 1.85 0.34
C ILE A 51 -6.49 1.82 1.23
N LEU A 52 -7.52 2.54 0.81
CA LEU A 52 -8.82 2.61 1.47
C LEU A 52 -9.53 1.24 1.45
N PRO A 53 -10.53 0.98 2.33
CA PRO A 53 -11.25 -0.30 2.38
C PRO A 53 -11.94 -0.70 1.07
N ASN A 54 -12.22 0.27 0.19
CA ASN A 54 -12.80 0.06 -1.14
C ASN A 54 -11.75 -0.23 -2.24
N GLY A 55 -10.47 -0.34 -1.88
CA GLY A 55 -9.37 -0.63 -2.81
C GLY A 55 -8.79 0.58 -3.54
N ARG A 56 -9.33 1.79 -3.32
CA ARG A 56 -8.74 3.01 -3.90
C ARG A 56 -7.49 3.41 -3.13
N ILE A 57 -6.50 3.92 -3.86
CA ILE A 57 -5.36 4.61 -3.26
C ILE A 57 -5.86 5.97 -2.78
N GLN A 58 -5.47 6.36 -1.58
CA GLN A 58 -5.68 7.71 -1.08
C GLN A 58 -4.65 8.63 -1.72
N ASP A 59 -5.11 9.54 -2.57
CA ASP A 59 -4.28 10.60 -3.11
C ASP A 59 -3.94 11.57 -1.97
N GLU A 60 -2.69 12.03 -1.86
CA GLU A 60 -2.36 13.14 -0.93
C GLU A 60 -3.25 14.33 -1.29
N PRO A 61 -3.94 14.96 -0.31
CA PRO A 61 -4.64 16.21 -0.58
C PRO A 61 -3.61 17.30 -0.93
N ASP A 62 -3.85 17.99 -2.06
CA ASP A 62 -3.11 19.18 -2.52
C ASP A 62 -2.89 20.23 -1.41
#